data_AF-A0A5Q0GP69-F1
#
_entry.id   AF-A0A5Q0GP69-F1
#
_cell.length_a   1.000
_cell.length_b   1.000
_cell.length_c   1.000
_cell.angle_alpha   90.00
_cell.angle_beta   90.00
_cell.angle_gamma   90.00
#
_symmetry.space_group_name_H-M   'P 1'
#
loop_
_entity.id
_entity.type
_entity.pdbx_description
1 polymer ?
#
loop_
_entity_poly.entity_id
_entity_poly.type
_entity_poly.pdbx_seq_one_letter_code
_entity_poly.pdbx_strand_id
1 'polypeptide(L)'
;MGLMILRTQDLCIGYKSGKGLRCVARDISVCLEAGELVCLLGPNGAGKSTLLRSLAGMQPPLAGQVRLLGDDIYKLAPQDLAKRLSLVLTERVDVGMLSAYTLVSLGRHPYTDWWGKLTPEDEAIVHWAIKSVGALNLAARQVSELSDGERQKIMIARALAQSPMVMLLDEPTAFLDLPRRVEIMQLLRQLARENQQAILLSTHDLDLALRLADQVWLLTSEGILHIGAPEDLVLSGAFADTFRSEGVEFNIFSGEFHLHTHQKGNINFIGEGIAAVWTMRALKRAGFQVFQSENNLPISIEVISNSRKLMWKITNSQTVNIYNSLYDVIKYINLL
;
A
#
# COMPACT_ATOMS: atom_id res chain seq x y z
N MET A 1 21.89 -14.88 4.65
CA MET A 1 21.27 -14.00 5.67
C MET A 1 21.70 -12.60 5.34
N GLY A 2 20.75 -11.72 5.07
CA GLY A 2 21.04 -10.30 4.82
C GLY A 2 21.52 -9.61 6.09
N LEU A 3 22.03 -8.39 5.93
CA LEU A 3 22.41 -7.56 7.06
C LEU A 3 21.14 -7.08 7.76
N MET A 4 20.88 -7.60 8.95
CA MET A 4 19.74 -7.21 9.78
C MET A 4 19.98 -5.82 10.38
N ILE A 5 19.22 -4.81 9.96
CA ILE A 5 19.44 -3.40 10.33
C ILE A 5 18.59 -3.02 11.54
N LEU A 6 17.29 -3.28 11.52
CA LEU A 6 16.36 -2.95 12.61
C LEU A 6 15.74 -4.24 13.14
N ARG A 7 15.66 -4.38 14.47
CA ARG A 7 15.03 -5.53 15.12
C ARG A 7 14.16 -5.11 16.29
N THR A 8 13.10 -5.87 16.52
CA THR A 8 12.31 -5.77 17.74
C THR A 8 12.41 -7.06 18.53
N GLN A 9 12.24 -6.95 19.84
CA GLN A 9 12.16 -8.10 20.73
C GLN A 9 11.01 -7.90 21.72
N ASP A 10 10.04 -8.80 21.67
CA ASP A 10 8.86 -8.86 22.54
C ASP A 10 8.15 -7.50 22.65
N LEU A 11 8.10 -6.78 21.53
CA LEU A 11 7.65 -5.41 21.49
C LEU A 11 6.14 -5.35 21.71
N CYS A 12 5.74 -4.50 22.63
CA CYS A 12 4.34 -4.20 22.95
C CYS A 12 4.09 -2.72 22.67
N ILE A 13 3.15 -2.45 21.77
CA ILE A 13 2.81 -1.10 21.33
C ILE A 13 1.40 -0.72 21.81
N GLY A 14 1.19 0.57 22.04
CA GLY A 14 -0.10 1.08 22.47
C GLY A 14 -0.01 2.46 23.08
N TYR A 15 -1.06 2.87 23.76
CA TYR A 15 -1.22 4.24 24.26
C TYR A 15 -1.24 4.28 25.78
N LYS A 16 -0.60 5.30 26.34
CA LYS A 16 -0.77 5.68 27.74
C LYS A 16 -1.83 6.78 27.80
N SER A 17 -2.93 6.53 28.50
CA SER A 17 -3.97 7.52 28.76
C SER A 17 -4.17 7.68 30.27
N GLY A 18 -4.79 8.78 30.70
CA GLY A 18 -5.15 8.97 32.12
C GLY A 18 -6.06 7.88 32.69
N LYS A 19 -6.70 7.07 31.83
CA LYS A 19 -7.50 5.89 32.21
C LYS A 19 -6.71 4.57 32.26
N GLY A 20 -5.39 4.59 32.00
CA GLY A 20 -4.53 3.41 32.02
C GLY A 20 -3.80 3.14 30.71
N LEU A 21 -3.20 1.95 30.61
CA LEU A 21 -2.49 1.48 29.42
C LEU A 21 -3.46 0.77 28.48
N ARG A 22 -3.49 1.19 27.21
CA ARG A 22 -4.20 0.47 26.15
C ARG A 22 -3.18 -0.19 25.24
N CYS A 23 -3.01 -1.50 25.39
CA CYS A 23 -2.25 -2.32 24.45
C CYS A 23 -2.98 -2.40 23.11
N VAL A 24 -2.25 -2.22 22.01
CA VAL A 24 -2.76 -2.33 20.63
C VAL A 24 -2.27 -3.62 20.00
N ALA A 25 -0.98 -3.92 20.14
CA ALA A 25 -0.38 -5.18 19.70
C ALA A 25 0.82 -5.53 20.59
N ARG A 26 1.10 -6.82 20.73
CA ARG A 26 2.12 -7.38 21.62
C ARG A 26 2.88 -8.51 20.96
N ASP A 27 3.96 -8.94 21.59
CA ASP A 27 4.79 -10.07 21.15
C ASP A 27 5.36 -9.86 19.73
N ILE A 28 5.66 -8.60 19.39
CA ILE A 28 6.20 -8.22 18.08
C ILE A 28 7.73 -8.42 18.11
N SER A 29 8.19 -9.47 17.45
CA SER A 29 9.62 -9.81 17.29
C SER A 29 9.95 -9.95 15.81
N VAL A 30 10.38 -8.84 15.21
CA VAL A 30 10.58 -8.71 13.76
C VAL A 30 11.96 -8.18 13.41
N CYS A 31 12.34 -8.33 12.14
CA CYS A 31 13.59 -7.82 11.61
C CYS A 31 13.37 -7.17 10.24
N LEU A 32 14.01 -6.04 9.99
CA LEU A 32 14.17 -5.46 8.66
C LEU A 32 15.61 -5.68 8.19
N GLU A 33 15.78 -6.31 7.03
CA GLU A 33 17.09 -6.53 6.43
C GLU A 33 17.42 -5.46 5.37
N ALA A 34 18.72 -5.22 5.19
CA ALA A 34 19.24 -4.38 4.12
C ALA A 34 18.81 -4.92 2.76
N GLY A 35 18.34 -4.04 1.87
CA GLY A 35 17.95 -4.42 0.51
C GLY A 35 16.49 -4.84 0.36
N GLU A 36 15.72 -4.90 1.44
CA GLU A 36 14.34 -5.37 1.42
C GLU A 36 13.32 -4.23 1.43
N LEU A 37 12.28 -4.40 0.60
CA LEU A 37 11.05 -3.64 0.69
C LEU A 37 10.00 -4.44 1.47
N VAL A 38 9.68 -3.99 2.67
CA VAL A 38 8.68 -4.59 3.55
C VAL A 38 7.40 -3.77 3.54
N CYS A 39 6.26 -4.43 3.37
CA CYS A 39 4.94 -3.80 3.43
C CYS A 39 4.20 -4.15 4.73
N LEU A 40 3.84 -3.14 5.51
CA LEU A 40 2.98 -3.24 6.68
C LEU A 40 1.51 -3.07 6.27
N LEU A 41 0.76 -4.17 6.34
CA LEU A 41 -0.64 -4.28 5.97
C LEU A 41 -1.51 -4.55 7.19
N GLY A 42 -2.82 -4.32 7.03
CA GLY A 42 -3.81 -4.59 8.07
C GLY A 42 -5.01 -3.65 7.99
N PRO A 43 -6.13 -3.98 8.65
CA PRO A 43 -7.34 -3.18 8.62
C PRO A 43 -7.14 -1.81 9.27
N ASN A 44 -8.12 -0.93 9.06
CA ASN A 44 -8.12 0.39 9.70
C ASN A 44 -8.17 0.25 11.22
N GLY A 45 -7.30 0.98 11.92
CA GLY A 45 -7.22 0.93 13.38
C GLY A 45 -6.47 -0.26 13.99
N ALA A 46 -5.90 -1.17 13.17
CA ALA A 46 -5.10 -2.31 13.65
C ALA A 46 -3.83 -1.91 14.43
N GLY A 47 -3.35 -0.68 14.26
CA GLY A 47 -2.17 -0.17 14.96
C GLY A 47 -0.92 0.06 14.08
N LYS A 48 -1.07 0.05 12.74
CA LYS A 48 0.04 0.25 11.80
C LYS A 48 0.86 1.52 12.07
N SER A 49 0.21 2.67 12.14
CA SER A 49 0.91 3.95 12.44
C SER A 49 1.51 3.96 13.85
N THR A 50 0.93 3.24 14.81
CA THR A 50 1.50 3.09 16.16
C THR A 50 2.77 2.26 16.13
N LEU A 51 2.79 1.18 15.35
CA LEU A 51 3.99 0.38 15.11
C LEU A 51 5.07 1.23 14.44
N LEU A 52 4.76 1.91 13.33
CA LEU A 52 5.70 2.78 12.64
C LEU A 52 6.29 3.87 13.55
N ARG A 53 5.46 4.57 14.33
CA ARG A 53 5.93 5.59 15.28
C ARG A 53 6.81 5.00 16.39
N SER A 54 6.55 3.77 16.80
CA SER A 54 7.40 3.07 17.77
C SER A 54 8.74 2.71 17.14
N LEU A 55 8.74 2.16 15.92
CA LEU A 55 9.98 1.85 15.20
C LEU A 55 10.80 3.11 14.85
N ALA A 56 10.16 4.26 14.69
CA ALA A 56 10.79 5.55 14.45
C ALA A 56 11.32 6.24 15.73
N GLY A 57 11.10 5.66 16.92
CA GLY A 57 11.49 6.28 18.19
C GLY A 57 10.62 7.47 18.64
N MET A 58 9.50 7.74 17.96
CA MET A 58 8.60 8.85 18.26
C MET A 58 7.59 8.53 19.35
N GLN A 59 7.23 7.26 19.50
CA GLN A 59 6.30 6.78 20.52
C GLN A 59 6.98 5.67 21.33
N PRO A 60 7.25 5.87 22.63
CA PRO A 60 7.82 4.82 23.47
C PRO A 60 6.89 3.60 23.52
N PRO A 61 7.43 2.36 23.46
CA PRO A 61 6.61 1.17 23.56
C PRO A 61 6.10 1.01 24.99
N LEU A 62 5.08 0.16 25.14
CA LEU A 62 4.59 -0.25 26.46
C LEU A 62 5.55 -1.26 27.11
N ALA A 63 6.18 -2.12 26.31
CA ALA A 63 7.20 -3.08 26.72
C ALA A 63 8.04 -3.54 25.51
N GLY A 64 9.13 -4.27 25.77
CA GLY A 64 10.04 -4.79 24.75
C GLY A 64 11.07 -3.76 24.28
N GLN A 65 11.81 -4.10 23.23
CA GLN A 65 12.94 -3.31 22.73
C GLN A 65 12.86 -3.11 21.22
N VAL A 66 13.37 -1.96 20.75
CA VAL A 66 13.63 -1.71 19.34
C VAL A 66 15.11 -1.34 19.21
N ARG A 67 15.83 -2.10 18.37
CA ARG A 67 17.26 -1.92 18.15
C ARG A 67 17.57 -1.59 16.70
N LEU A 68 18.48 -0.65 16.49
CA LEU A 68 19.00 -0.24 15.19
C LEU A 68 20.50 -0.46 15.18
N LEU A 69 20.97 -1.42 14.37
CA LEU A 69 22.35 -1.91 14.38
C LEU A 69 22.86 -2.33 15.77
N GLY A 70 21.97 -2.89 16.59
CA GLY A 70 22.28 -3.33 17.96
C GLY A 70 22.08 -2.28 19.04
N ASP A 71 22.01 -0.99 18.69
CA ASP A 71 21.75 0.10 19.62
C ASP A 71 20.25 0.25 19.91
N ASP A 72 19.88 0.47 21.17
CA ASP A 72 18.50 0.77 21.57
C ASP A 72 18.12 2.19 21.09
N ILE A 73 17.13 2.29 20.20
CA ILE A 73 16.78 3.55 19.55
C ILE A 73 16.31 4.62 20.54
N TYR A 74 15.74 4.22 21.67
CA TYR A 74 15.23 5.15 22.70
C TYR A 74 16.33 5.67 23.62
N LYS A 75 17.56 5.17 23.48
CA LYS A 75 18.75 5.64 24.19
C LYS A 75 19.70 6.42 23.30
N LEU A 76 19.49 6.42 21.99
CA LEU A 76 20.27 7.22 21.05
C LEU A 76 19.94 8.70 21.19
N ALA A 77 20.94 9.56 20.95
CA ALA A 77 20.68 10.97 20.77
C ALA A 77 19.79 11.16 19.52
N PRO A 78 18.83 12.10 19.52
CA PRO A 78 17.94 12.32 18.37
C PRO A 78 18.69 12.55 17.04
N GLN A 79 19.83 13.23 17.10
CA GLN A 79 20.68 13.47 15.92
C GLN A 79 21.29 12.18 15.38
N ASP A 80 21.74 11.27 16.25
CA ASP A 80 22.31 9.98 15.84
C ASP A 80 21.24 9.05 15.26
N LEU A 81 20.03 9.06 15.82
CA LEU A 81 18.89 8.34 15.27
C LEU A 81 18.54 8.88 13.87
N ALA A 82 18.45 10.21 13.71
CA ALA A 82 18.09 10.85 12.45
C ALA A 82 19.13 10.65 11.31
N LYS A 83 20.39 10.33 11.65
CA LYS A 83 21.42 9.93 10.67
C LYS A 83 21.27 8.50 10.18
N ARG A 84 20.50 7.67 10.89
CA ARG A 84 20.40 6.22 10.64
C ARG A 84 19.00 5.80 10.19
N LEU A 85 17.97 6.55 10.56
CA LEU A 85 16.57 6.28 10.28
C LEU A 85 15.87 7.53 9.78
N SER A 86 15.10 7.39 8.69
CA SER A 86 14.23 8.44 8.16
C SER A 86 12.76 8.04 8.23
N LEU A 87 11.89 9.04 8.27
CA LEU A 87 10.44 8.87 8.31
C LEU A 87 9.74 9.80 7.32
N VAL A 88 8.85 9.22 6.52
CA VAL A 88 7.92 9.94 5.63
C VAL A 88 6.51 9.69 6.14
N LEU A 89 5.84 10.72 6.63
CA LEU A 89 4.46 10.64 7.11
C LEU A 89 3.47 11.06 6.03
N THR A 90 2.23 10.56 6.14
CA THR A 90 1.12 10.86 5.23
C THR A 90 0.63 12.31 5.33
N GLU A 91 0.87 12.97 6.47
CA GLU A 91 0.36 14.33 6.72
C GLU A 91 1.00 15.36 5.77
N ARG A 92 0.15 16.24 5.24
CA ARG A 92 0.59 17.34 4.39
C ARG A 92 1.46 18.29 5.21
N VAL A 93 2.73 18.36 4.87
CA VAL A 93 3.61 19.40 5.40
C VAL A 93 3.26 20.71 4.70
N ASP A 94 2.79 21.69 5.46
CA ASP A 94 2.75 23.07 4.98
C ASP A 94 4.17 23.63 5.01
N VAL A 95 4.77 23.71 3.83
CA VAL A 95 6.17 24.11 3.63
C VAL A 95 6.29 25.54 3.11
N GLY A 96 5.19 26.31 3.11
CA GLY A 96 5.17 27.70 2.64
C GLY A 96 5.76 27.85 1.22
N MET A 97 6.73 28.77 1.08
CA MET A 97 7.36 29.15 -0.20
C MET A 97 8.67 28.39 -0.50
N LEU A 98 8.92 27.26 0.17
CA LEU A 98 10.15 26.50 -0.06
C LEU A 98 10.17 25.88 -1.47
N SER A 99 11.35 25.94 -2.11
CA SER A 99 11.61 25.14 -3.31
C SER A 99 11.78 23.67 -2.95
N ALA A 100 11.60 22.79 -3.94
CA ALA A 100 11.83 21.37 -3.77
C ALA A 100 13.28 21.08 -3.33
N TYR A 101 14.27 21.77 -3.91
CA TYR A 101 15.67 21.64 -3.52
C TYR A 101 15.88 21.99 -2.04
N THR A 102 15.34 23.13 -1.60
CA THR A 102 15.47 23.56 -0.20
C THR A 102 14.75 22.61 0.75
N LEU A 103 13.60 22.05 0.35
CA LEU A 103 12.92 21.05 1.17
C LEU A 103 13.76 19.76 1.31
N VAL A 104 14.40 19.30 0.24
CA VAL A 104 15.28 18.12 0.29
C VAL A 104 16.53 18.39 1.10
N SER A 105 17.10 19.60 1.02
CA SER A 105 18.29 19.95 1.79
C SER A 105 18.07 19.94 3.30
N LEU A 106 16.83 20.12 3.78
CA LEU A 106 16.48 19.90 5.19
C LEU A 106 16.76 18.46 5.66
N GLY A 107 16.83 17.49 4.74
CA GLY A 107 17.29 16.13 5.06
C GLY A 107 18.74 16.09 5.57
N ARG A 108 19.56 17.10 5.29
CA ARG A 108 20.93 17.19 5.80
C ARG A 108 21.04 17.84 7.18
N HIS A 109 19.94 18.26 7.78
CA HIS A 109 19.94 18.90 9.10
C HIS A 109 20.69 18.11 10.20
N PRO A 110 20.63 16.76 10.27
CA PRO A 110 21.40 16.00 11.26
C PRO A 110 22.93 16.10 11.09
N TYR A 111 23.42 16.56 9.93
CA TYR A 111 24.84 16.64 9.59
C TYR A 111 25.38 18.07 9.60
N THR A 112 24.50 19.08 9.66
CA THR A 112 24.91 20.48 9.63
C THR A 112 25.04 21.06 11.04
N ASP A 113 25.91 22.06 11.17
CA ASP A 113 26.06 22.84 12.42
C ASP A 113 24.80 23.67 12.70
N TRP A 114 24.72 24.32 13.86
CA TRP A 114 23.60 25.19 14.26
C TRP A 114 23.19 26.23 13.20
N TRP A 115 24.11 26.65 12.33
CA TRP A 115 23.84 27.59 11.23
C TRP A 115 23.24 26.96 9.97
N GLY A 116 23.10 25.63 9.92
CA GLY A 116 22.47 24.90 8.81
C GLY A 116 23.24 24.98 7.49
N LYS A 117 24.53 25.31 7.51
CA LYS A 117 25.34 25.49 6.30
C LYS A 117 25.65 24.12 5.67
N LEU A 118 25.27 23.96 4.40
CA LEU A 118 25.60 22.78 3.61
C LEU A 118 27.06 22.83 3.17
N THR A 119 27.73 21.69 3.26
CA THR A 119 29.04 21.47 2.62
C THR A 119 28.84 21.09 1.15
N PRO A 120 29.89 21.15 0.30
CA PRO A 120 29.82 20.63 -1.06
C PRO A 120 29.42 19.15 -1.13
N GLU A 121 29.78 18.37 -0.10
CA GLU A 121 29.37 16.97 0.03
C GLU A 121 27.87 16.85 0.32
N ASP A 122 27.32 17.68 1.22
CA ASP A 122 25.88 17.73 1.48
C ASP A 122 25.09 18.13 0.24
N GLU A 123 25.56 19.11 -0.53
CA GLU A 123 24.94 19.53 -1.79
C GLU A 123 24.94 18.38 -2.83
N ALA A 124 26.03 17.62 -2.91
CA ALA A 124 26.11 16.44 -3.77
C ALA A 124 25.11 15.35 -3.36
N ILE A 125 24.94 15.12 -2.04
CA ILE A 125 23.95 14.17 -1.50
C ILE A 125 22.53 14.63 -1.81
N VAL A 126 22.23 15.92 -1.64
CA VAL A 126 20.91 16.49 -1.96
C VAL A 126 20.61 16.33 -3.46
N HIS A 127 21.56 16.67 -4.32
CA HIS A 127 21.42 16.51 -5.75
C HIS A 127 21.21 15.03 -6.15
N TRP A 128 22.00 14.12 -5.57
CA TRP A 128 21.82 12.68 -5.75
C TRP A 128 20.43 12.24 -5.33
N ALA A 129 19.94 12.65 -4.17
CA ALA A 129 18.63 12.23 -3.65
C ALA A 129 17.47 12.68 -4.57
N ILE A 130 17.53 13.91 -5.09
CA ILE A 130 16.55 14.43 -6.07
C ILE A 130 16.63 13.64 -7.38
N LYS A 131 17.83 13.29 -7.83
CA LYS A 131 18.04 12.48 -9.02
C LYS A 131 17.51 11.05 -8.86
N SER A 132 17.71 10.43 -7.71
CA SER A 132 17.31 9.04 -7.43
C SER A 132 15.79 8.85 -7.49
N VAL A 133 15.01 9.90 -7.22
CA VAL A 133 13.54 9.87 -7.36
C VAL A 133 13.04 10.37 -8.73
N GLY A 134 13.95 10.70 -9.65
CA GLY A 134 13.64 11.22 -10.97
C GLY A 134 13.00 12.62 -10.96
N ALA A 135 13.44 13.50 -10.06
CA ALA A 135 12.82 14.81 -9.82
C ALA A 135 13.75 16.02 -10.06
N LEU A 136 14.85 15.87 -10.83
CA LEU A 136 15.81 16.96 -11.07
C LEU A 136 15.15 18.20 -11.68
N ASN A 137 14.21 18.00 -12.60
CA ASN A 137 13.43 19.08 -13.23
C ASN A 137 12.50 19.82 -12.24
N LEU A 138 12.26 19.28 -11.05
CA LEU A 138 11.39 19.86 -10.03
C LEU A 138 12.17 20.67 -8.99
N ALA A 139 13.50 20.53 -8.93
CA ALA A 139 14.34 21.06 -7.86
C ALA A 139 14.14 22.57 -7.59
N ALA A 140 13.99 23.37 -8.66
CA ALA A 140 13.80 24.81 -8.54
C ALA A 140 12.34 25.25 -8.29
N ARG A 141 11.36 24.35 -8.49
CA ARG A 141 9.93 24.67 -8.34
C ARG A 141 9.54 24.80 -6.88
N GLN A 142 8.55 25.63 -6.60
CA GLN A 142 7.97 25.71 -5.26
C GLN A 142 7.15 24.45 -4.97
N VAL A 143 7.23 23.93 -3.74
CA VAL A 143 6.53 22.70 -3.36
C VAL A 143 5.01 22.86 -3.43
N SER A 144 4.52 24.08 -3.24
CA SER A 144 3.11 24.46 -3.41
C SER A 144 2.59 24.26 -4.84
N GLU A 145 3.47 24.27 -5.85
CA GLU A 145 3.11 24.10 -7.27
C GLU A 145 3.17 22.64 -7.74
N LEU A 146 3.70 21.74 -6.91
CA LEU A 146 3.86 20.33 -7.26
C LEU A 146 2.55 19.57 -7.10
N SER A 147 2.28 18.66 -8.03
CA SER A 147 1.23 17.65 -7.87
C SER A 147 1.52 16.74 -6.66
N ASP A 148 0.50 16.02 -6.17
CA ASP A 148 0.67 15.13 -5.01
C ASP A 148 1.76 14.07 -5.23
N GLY A 149 1.83 13.48 -6.44
CA GLY A 149 2.88 12.50 -6.78
C GLY A 149 4.29 13.11 -6.85
N GLU A 150 4.42 14.32 -7.40
CA GLU A 150 5.68 15.05 -7.43
C GLU A 150 6.13 15.43 -6.00
N ARG A 151 5.20 15.92 -5.18
CA ARG A 151 5.46 16.23 -3.77
C ARG A 151 5.92 14.99 -3.02
N GLN A 152 5.29 13.83 -3.25
CA GLN A 152 5.70 12.58 -2.64
C GLN A 152 7.12 12.19 -3.00
N LYS A 153 7.51 12.32 -4.28
CA LYS A 153 8.91 12.11 -4.70
C LYS A 153 9.88 13.03 -3.96
N ILE A 154 9.54 14.30 -3.80
CA ILE A 154 10.36 15.26 -3.05
C ILE A 154 10.47 14.87 -1.56
N MET A 155 9.38 14.38 -0.95
CA MET A 155 9.41 13.89 0.42
C MET A 155 10.28 12.65 0.60
N ILE A 156 10.25 11.73 -0.36
CA ILE A 156 11.15 10.56 -0.41
C ILE A 156 12.60 11.03 -0.63
N ALA A 157 12.85 11.98 -1.53
CA ALA A 157 14.18 12.54 -1.74
C ALA A 157 14.73 13.21 -0.47
N ARG A 158 13.91 13.94 0.28
CA ARG A 158 14.30 14.50 1.58
C ARG A 158 14.72 13.41 2.57
N ALA A 159 13.96 12.31 2.63
CA ALA A 159 14.29 11.16 3.46
C ALA A 159 15.57 10.46 2.99
N LEU A 160 15.81 10.36 1.68
CA LEU A 160 17.07 9.84 1.11
C LEU A 160 18.27 10.73 1.40
N ALA A 161 18.08 12.05 1.40
CA ALA A 161 19.15 13.00 1.69
C ALA A 161 19.67 12.84 3.13
N GLN A 162 18.89 12.31 4.07
CA GLN A 162 19.37 11.90 5.40
C GLN A 162 20.39 10.75 5.36
N SER A 163 20.62 10.12 4.20
CA SER A 163 21.44 8.92 4.04
C SER A 163 21.11 7.81 5.05
N PRO A 164 19.82 7.47 5.25
CA PRO A 164 19.40 6.54 6.29
C PRO A 164 19.70 5.09 5.89
N MET A 165 19.86 4.24 6.88
CA MET A 165 19.90 2.78 6.70
C MET A 165 18.48 2.18 6.73
N VAL A 166 17.55 2.84 7.44
CA VAL A 166 16.14 2.47 7.49
C VAL A 166 15.28 3.63 7.02
N MET A 167 14.39 3.38 6.07
CA MET A 167 13.34 4.33 5.67
C MET A 167 11.98 3.78 6.07
N LEU A 168 11.28 4.53 6.91
CA LEU A 168 9.91 4.25 7.31
C LEU A 168 8.95 5.17 6.54
N LEU A 169 7.89 4.63 5.95
CA LEU A 169 6.90 5.42 5.23
C LEU A 169 5.49 5.08 5.72
N ASP A 170 4.72 6.10 6.11
CA ASP A 170 3.31 5.96 6.45
C ASP A 170 2.45 6.32 5.24
N GLU A 171 1.81 5.33 4.63
CA GLU A 171 0.94 5.44 3.45
C GLU A 171 1.50 6.35 2.33
N PRO A 172 2.71 6.06 1.80
CA PRO A 172 3.36 6.94 0.82
C PRO A 172 2.62 7.04 -0.52
N THR A 173 1.64 6.16 -0.75
CA THR A 173 0.83 6.13 -1.97
C THR A 173 -0.59 6.67 -1.76
N ALA A 174 -0.89 7.20 -0.56
CA ALA A 174 -2.18 7.83 -0.28
C ALA A 174 -2.42 9.01 -1.24
N PHE A 175 -3.68 9.22 -1.61
CA PHE A 175 -4.12 10.31 -2.51
C PHE A 175 -3.56 10.27 -3.95
N LEU A 176 -2.72 9.29 -4.29
CA LEU A 176 -2.21 9.10 -5.65
C LEU A 176 -3.18 8.27 -6.49
N ASP A 177 -3.19 8.50 -7.80
CA ASP A 177 -3.83 7.64 -8.78
C ASP A 177 -3.01 6.37 -9.03
N LEU A 178 -3.65 5.33 -9.57
CA LEU A 178 -3.03 4.00 -9.71
C LEU A 178 -1.66 4.03 -10.41
N PRO A 179 -1.46 4.74 -11.54
CA PRO A 179 -0.15 4.80 -12.20
C PRO A 179 0.95 5.35 -11.29
N ARG A 180 0.66 6.40 -10.52
CA ARG A 180 1.64 7.00 -9.61
C ARG A 180 1.92 6.13 -8.39
N ARG A 181 0.93 5.38 -7.88
CA ARG A 181 1.17 4.39 -6.81
C ARG A 181 2.15 3.32 -7.25
N VAL A 182 1.96 2.76 -8.46
CA VAL A 182 2.87 1.77 -9.06
C VAL A 182 4.27 2.35 -9.19
N GLU A 183 4.39 3.57 -9.71
CA GLU A 183 5.67 4.27 -9.88
C GLU A 183 6.41 4.44 -8.55
N ILE A 184 5.73 4.90 -7.50
CA ILE A 184 6.32 5.08 -6.16
C ILE A 184 6.75 3.74 -5.56
N MET A 185 5.92 2.70 -5.65
CA MET A 185 6.27 1.38 -5.13
C MET A 185 7.49 0.77 -5.84
N GLN A 186 7.56 0.90 -7.16
CA GLN A 186 8.72 0.46 -7.94
C GLN A 186 9.99 1.24 -7.57
N LEU A 187 9.87 2.56 -7.42
CA LEU A 187 10.95 3.42 -6.97
C LEU A 187 11.47 2.97 -5.60
N LEU A 188 10.60 2.75 -4.62
CA LEU A 188 11.00 2.29 -3.28
C LEU A 188 11.70 0.94 -3.33
N ARG A 189 11.17 -0.01 -4.12
CA ARG A 189 11.82 -1.32 -4.31
C ARG A 189 13.21 -1.21 -4.91
N GLN A 190 13.38 -0.33 -5.91
CA GLN A 190 14.67 -0.07 -6.53
C GLN A 190 15.65 0.55 -5.52
N LEU A 191 15.22 1.58 -4.78
CA LEU A 191 16.04 2.25 -3.77
C LEU A 191 16.49 1.29 -2.67
N ALA A 192 15.61 0.40 -2.19
CA ALA A 192 15.97 -0.59 -1.18
C ALA A 192 17.17 -1.43 -1.66
N ARG A 193 17.06 -1.99 -2.86
CA ARG A 193 18.06 -2.90 -3.45
C ARG A 193 19.36 -2.21 -3.82
N GLU A 194 19.29 -1.10 -4.54
CA GLU A 194 20.47 -0.40 -5.06
C GLU A 194 21.29 0.25 -3.93
N ASN A 195 20.62 0.79 -2.91
CA ASN A 195 21.28 1.48 -1.81
C ASN A 195 21.52 0.58 -0.59
N GLN A 196 21.12 -0.69 -0.64
CA GLN A 196 21.13 -1.61 0.50
C GLN A 196 20.41 -1.04 1.72
N GLN A 197 19.29 -0.36 1.48
CA GLN A 197 18.44 0.25 2.51
C GLN A 197 17.35 -0.72 2.93
N ALA A 198 17.02 -0.73 4.22
CA ALA A 198 15.82 -1.39 4.72
C ALA A 198 14.64 -0.42 4.59
N ILE A 199 13.60 -0.78 3.83
CA ILE A 199 12.43 0.09 3.63
C ILE A 199 11.19 -0.61 4.18
N LEU A 200 10.50 0.05 5.11
CA LEU A 200 9.20 -0.39 5.61
C LEU A 200 8.15 0.67 5.27
N LEU A 201 7.14 0.29 4.50
CA LEU A 201 5.99 1.17 4.24
C LEU A 201 4.69 0.59 4.79
N SER A 202 3.81 1.42 5.34
CA SER A 202 2.41 1.04 5.51
C SER A 202 1.64 1.31 4.21
N THR A 203 0.73 0.42 3.83
CA THR A 203 -0.18 0.66 2.71
C THR A 203 -1.50 -0.08 2.88
N HIS A 204 -2.52 0.42 2.19
CA HIS A 204 -3.81 -0.22 2.03
C HIS A 204 -3.97 -0.87 0.65
N ASP A 205 -2.98 -0.72 -0.22
CA ASP A 205 -2.98 -1.30 -1.56
C ASP A 205 -2.41 -2.73 -1.51
N LEU A 206 -3.30 -3.68 -1.24
CA LEU A 206 -2.95 -5.09 -1.06
C LEU A 206 -2.37 -5.69 -2.35
N ASP A 207 -2.94 -5.34 -3.51
CA ASP A 207 -2.49 -5.84 -4.80
C ASP A 207 -1.05 -5.41 -5.12
N LEU A 208 -0.70 -4.14 -4.87
CA LEU A 208 0.67 -3.66 -5.08
C LEU A 208 1.64 -4.26 -4.06
N ALA A 209 1.23 -4.40 -2.81
CA ALA A 209 2.06 -5.03 -1.77
C ALA A 209 2.37 -6.48 -2.13
N LEU A 210 1.36 -7.27 -2.53
CA LEU A 210 1.54 -8.68 -2.92
C LEU A 210 2.47 -8.85 -4.13
N ARG A 211 2.52 -7.86 -5.04
CA ARG A 211 3.33 -7.94 -6.27
C ARG A 211 4.76 -7.43 -6.10
N LEU A 212 4.99 -6.48 -5.19
CA LEU A 212 6.24 -5.71 -5.15
C LEU A 212 7.01 -5.84 -3.84
N ALA A 213 6.38 -6.22 -2.73
CA ALA A 213 7.06 -6.41 -1.46
C ALA A 213 7.96 -7.65 -1.51
N ASP A 214 9.12 -7.57 -0.88
CA ASP A 214 9.95 -8.75 -0.62
C ASP A 214 9.42 -9.51 0.62
N GLN A 215 8.84 -8.79 1.59
CA GLN A 215 8.18 -9.35 2.77
C GLN A 215 6.94 -8.54 3.16
N VAL A 216 5.93 -9.20 3.72
CA VAL A 216 4.74 -8.56 4.28
C VAL A 216 4.67 -8.75 5.79
N TRP A 217 4.36 -7.67 6.48
CA TRP A 217 3.99 -7.63 7.89
C TRP A 217 2.48 -7.36 7.96
N LEU A 218 1.68 -8.39 8.23
CA LEU A 218 0.23 -8.30 8.29
C LEU A 218 -0.24 -8.22 9.75
N LEU A 219 -0.65 -7.02 10.17
CA LEU A 219 -1.14 -6.73 11.51
C LEU A 219 -2.67 -6.85 11.57
N THR A 220 -3.18 -7.79 12.36
CA THR A 220 -4.62 -8.02 12.49
C THR A 220 -5.29 -7.06 13.48
N SER A 221 -6.63 -7.00 13.46
CA SER A 221 -7.42 -6.20 14.41
C SER A 221 -7.25 -6.64 15.88
N GLU A 222 -6.88 -7.90 16.08
CA GLU A 222 -6.60 -8.52 17.39
C GLU A 222 -5.18 -8.22 17.89
N GLY A 223 -4.37 -7.51 17.10
CA GLY A 223 -2.99 -7.16 17.45
C GLY A 223 -1.98 -8.28 17.24
N ILE A 224 -2.29 -9.25 16.35
CA ILE A 224 -1.39 -10.32 15.94
C ILE A 224 -0.63 -9.88 14.70
N LEU A 225 0.68 -10.13 14.65
CA LEU A 225 1.52 -9.81 13.50
C LEU A 225 1.95 -11.08 12.77
N HIS A 226 1.46 -11.28 11.55
CA HIS A 226 1.93 -12.33 10.64
C HIS A 226 3.03 -11.78 9.74
N ILE A 227 4.06 -12.60 9.48
CA ILE A 227 5.24 -12.19 8.74
C ILE A 227 5.59 -13.30 7.75
N GLY A 228 5.86 -12.93 6.51
CA GLY A 228 6.29 -13.89 5.50
C GLY A 228 6.41 -13.25 4.13
N ALA A 229 6.79 -14.06 3.15
CA ALA A 229 6.59 -13.66 1.76
C ALA A 229 5.07 -13.47 1.51
N PRO A 230 4.69 -12.61 0.54
CA PRO A 230 3.29 -12.50 0.10
C PRO A 230 2.60 -13.86 -0.07
N GLU A 231 3.29 -14.79 -0.73
CA GLU A 231 2.79 -16.12 -1.05
C GLU A 231 2.57 -16.98 0.21
N ASP A 232 3.45 -16.89 1.20
CA ASP A 232 3.32 -17.65 2.46
C ASP A 232 2.07 -17.22 3.24
N LEU A 233 1.81 -15.91 3.29
CA LEU A 233 0.65 -15.36 3.98
C LEU A 233 -0.66 -15.65 3.25
N VAL A 234 -0.62 -15.76 1.93
CA VAL A 234 -1.76 -16.19 1.11
C VAL A 234 -2.06 -17.67 1.36
N LEU A 235 -1.04 -18.53 1.29
CA LEU A 235 -1.19 -19.98 1.44
C LEU A 235 -1.59 -20.39 2.87
N SER A 236 -1.13 -19.65 3.88
CA SER A 236 -1.53 -19.88 5.27
C SER A 236 -2.95 -19.42 5.61
N GLY A 237 -3.62 -18.68 4.72
CA GLY A 237 -4.95 -18.10 4.95
C GLY A 237 -4.95 -16.81 5.78
N ALA A 238 -3.80 -16.33 6.24
CA ALA A 238 -3.68 -15.14 7.10
C ALA A 238 -4.30 -13.89 6.46
N PHE A 239 -4.12 -13.70 5.15
CA PHE A 239 -4.77 -12.61 4.41
C PHE A 239 -6.30 -12.72 4.43
N ALA A 240 -6.82 -13.90 4.08
CA ALA A 240 -8.27 -14.12 4.03
C ALA A 240 -8.92 -13.91 5.40
N ASP A 241 -8.29 -14.39 6.47
CA ASP A 241 -8.80 -14.23 7.84
C ASP A 241 -8.74 -12.77 8.31
N THR A 242 -7.67 -12.04 7.99
CA THR A 242 -7.48 -10.64 8.42
C THR A 242 -8.48 -9.68 7.79
N PHE A 243 -8.86 -9.89 6.53
CA PHE A 243 -9.76 -8.98 5.78
C PHE A 243 -11.21 -9.47 5.67
N ARG A 244 -11.53 -10.66 6.21
CA ARG A 244 -12.90 -11.22 6.18
C ARG A 244 -13.94 -10.25 6.75
N SER A 245 -13.62 -9.56 7.83
CA SER A 245 -14.53 -8.62 8.50
C SER A 245 -14.80 -7.32 7.72
N GLU A 246 -13.97 -6.99 6.72
CA GLU A 246 -14.17 -5.81 5.88
C GLU A 246 -15.10 -6.09 4.68
N GLY A 247 -15.74 -7.26 4.65
CA GLY A 247 -16.64 -7.63 3.55
C GLY A 247 -15.88 -7.99 2.26
N VAL A 248 -14.61 -8.36 2.41
CA VAL A 248 -13.70 -8.68 1.31
C VAL A 248 -13.32 -10.16 1.36
N GLU A 249 -13.57 -10.87 0.27
CA GLU A 249 -13.18 -12.26 0.07
C GLU A 249 -11.92 -12.32 -0.80
N PHE A 250 -10.87 -12.94 -0.28
CA PHE A 250 -9.62 -13.10 -1.02
C PHE A 250 -9.65 -14.40 -1.83
N ASN A 251 -9.54 -14.30 -3.15
CA ASN A 251 -9.47 -15.47 -4.02
C ASN A 251 -8.02 -15.96 -4.11
N ILE A 252 -7.72 -17.08 -3.45
CA ILE A 252 -6.39 -17.69 -3.42
C ILE A 252 -5.84 -18.11 -4.80
N PHE A 253 -6.70 -18.38 -5.79
CA PHE A 253 -6.27 -18.81 -7.12
C PHE A 253 -5.91 -17.64 -8.03
N SER A 254 -6.61 -16.51 -7.90
CA SER A 254 -6.30 -15.30 -8.68
C SER A 254 -5.39 -14.31 -7.93
N GLY A 255 -5.31 -14.41 -6.61
CA GLY A 255 -4.67 -13.41 -5.75
C GLY A 255 -5.45 -12.09 -5.69
N GLU A 256 -6.72 -12.08 -6.09
CA GLU A 256 -7.55 -10.87 -6.16
C GLU A 256 -8.51 -10.78 -4.97
N PHE A 257 -8.75 -9.55 -4.51
CA PHE A 257 -9.77 -9.24 -3.51
C PHE A 257 -11.12 -9.00 -4.19
N HIS A 258 -12.14 -9.75 -3.79
CA HIS A 258 -13.51 -9.60 -4.24
C HIS A 258 -14.37 -9.00 -3.13
N LEU A 259 -15.22 -8.04 -3.46
CA LEU A 259 -16.25 -7.58 -2.52
C LEU A 259 -17.33 -8.65 -2.41
N HIS A 260 -17.81 -8.92 -1.19
CA HIS A 260 -19.02 -9.73 -1.00
C HIS A 260 -20.19 -9.06 -1.71
N THR A 261 -20.55 -9.56 -2.90
CA THR A 261 -21.82 -9.23 -3.54
C THR A 261 -22.88 -10.18 -3.03
N HIS A 262 -23.97 -9.65 -2.47
CA HIS A 262 -25.15 -10.47 -2.17
C HIS A 262 -25.61 -11.17 -3.45
N GLN A 263 -25.69 -12.50 -3.40
CA GLN A 263 -26.09 -13.31 -4.53
C GLN A 263 -27.58 -13.08 -4.82
N LYS A 264 -27.89 -12.39 -5.92
CA LYS A 264 -29.26 -12.07 -6.35
C LYS A 264 -29.97 -13.23 -7.05
N GLY A 265 -29.20 -14.16 -7.61
CA GLY A 265 -29.73 -15.32 -8.32
C GLY A 265 -28.77 -15.87 -9.37
N ASN A 266 -29.25 -16.84 -10.13
CA ASN A 266 -28.48 -17.58 -11.14
C ASN A 266 -28.93 -17.18 -12.54
N ILE A 267 -27.97 -16.91 -13.43
CA ILE A 267 -28.22 -16.52 -14.83
C ILE A 267 -27.48 -17.49 -15.75
N ASN A 268 -28.20 -18.00 -16.76
CA ASN A 268 -27.57 -18.72 -17.85
C ASN A 268 -26.95 -17.72 -18.83
N PHE A 269 -25.71 -17.95 -19.24
CA PHE A 269 -24.99 -17.07 -20.14
C PHE A 269 -24.39 -17.84 -21.31
N ILE A 270 -24.63 -17.34 -22.52
CA ILE A 270 -24.16 -17.92 -23.77
C ILE A 270 -23.37 -16.83 -24.52
N GLY A 271 -22.10 -17.10 -24.80
CA GLY A 271 -21.26 -16.20 -25.58
C GLY A 271 -19.79 -16.55 -25.50
N GLU A 272 -19.04 -16.13 -26.52
CA GLU A 272 -17.60 -16.39 -26.64
C GLU A 272 -16.80 -15.09 -26.85
N GLY A 273 -15.47 -15.18 -26.73
CA GLY A 273 -14.54 -14.09 -26.99
C GLY A 273 -14.55 -12.97 -25.94
N ILE A 274 -14.02 -11.80 -26.32
CA ILE A 274 -13.83 -10.66 -25.40
C ILE A 274 -15.15 -10.15 -24.82
N ALA A 275 -16.21 -10.11 -25.64
CA ALA A 275 -17.53 -9.68 -25.21
C ALA A 275 -18.10 -10.58 -24.11
N ALA A 276 -17.83 -11.89 -24.17
CA ALA A 276 -18.25 -12.83 -23.14
C ALA A 276 -17.59 -12.55 -21.79
N VAL A 277 -16.27 -12.33 -21.79
CA VAL A 277 -15.51 -11.99 -20.58
C VAL A 277 -16.08 -10.76 -19.87
N TRP A 278 -16.33 -9.68 -20.63
CA TRP A 278 -16.87 -8.44 -20.07
C TRP A 278 -18.34 -8.55 -19.64
N THR A 279 -19.13 -9.37 -20.34
CA THR A 279 -20.52 -9.63 -19.94
C THR A 279 -20.57 -10.41 -18.63
N MET A 280 -19.78 -11.48 -18.50
CA MET A 280 -19.66 -12.23 -17.26
C MET A 280 -19.20 -11.36 -16.09
N ARG A 281 -18.21 -10.48 -16.30
CA ARG A 281 -17.79 -9.50 -15.30
C ARG A 281 -18.92 -8.56 -14.89
N ALA A 282 -19.69 -8.05 -15.85
CA ALA A 282 -20.82 -7.15 -15.56
C ALA A 282 -21.92 -7.83 -14.75
N LEU A 283 -22.24 -9.10 -15.06
CA LEU A 283 -23.26 -9.88 -14.37
C LEU A 283 -22.84 -10.25 -12.94
N LYS A 284 -21.60 -10.72 -12.77
CA LYS A 284 -21.02 -10.99 -11.45
C LYS A 284 -21.00 -9.73 -10.57
N ARG A 285 -20.62 -8.59 -11.15
CA ARG A 285 -20.67 -7.27 -10.48
C ARG A 285 -22.08 -6.90 -10.04
N ALA A 286 -23.11 -7.26 -10.81
CA ALA A 286 -24.51 -7.04 -10.43
C ALA A 286 -25.04 -8.03 -9.37
N GLY A 287 -24.22 -8.98 -8.92
CA GLY A 287 -24.56 -9.96 -7.89
C GLY A 287 -25.13 -11.28 -8.42
N PHE A 288 -24.99 -11.57 -9.71
CA PHE A 288 -25.49 -12.82 -10.29
C PHE A 288 -24.41 -13.87 -10.42
N GLN A 289 -24.74 -15.11 -10.06
CA GLN A 289 -23.90 -16.26 -10.41
C GLN A 289 -24.18 -16.65 -11.86
N VAL A 290 -23.11 -16.73 -12.65
CA VAL A 290 -23.21 -16.95 -14.09
C VAL A 290 -22.82 -18.38 -14.41
N PHE A 291 -23.75 -19.11 -15.03
CA PHE A 291 -23.55 -20.48 -15.50
C PHE A 291 -23.47 -20.48 -17.02
N GLN A 292 -22.52 -21.22 -17.58
CA GLN A 292 -22.44 -21.42 -19.02
C GLN A 292 -23.16 -22.73 -19.38
N SER A 293 -24.18 -22.62 -20.23
CA SER A 293 -24.92 -23.76 -20.80
C SER A 293 -25.80 -24.56 -19.83
N GLU A 294 -26.47 -23.90 -18.89
CA GLU A 294 -27.56 -24.49 -18.10
C GLU A 294 -28.93 -24.11 -18.67
N ASN A 295 -29.63 -25.09 -19.25
CA ASN A 295 -30.91 -24.85 -19.96
C ASN A 295 -32.11 -24.53 -19.06
N ASN A 296 -31.95 -24.52 -17.73
CA ASN A 296 -33.09 -24.48 -16.79
C ASN A 296 -33.09 -23.28 -15.84
N LEU A 297 -32.40 -22.20 -16.19
CA LEU A 297 -32.38 -20.96 -15.39
C LEU A 297 -33.43 -19.96 -15.90
N PRO A 298 -34.05 -19.18 -15.00
CA PRO A 298 -35.18 -18.30 -15.33
C PRO A 298 -34.81 -17.13 -16.25
N ILE A 299 -33.52 -16.80 -16.33
CA ILE A 299 -32.98 -15.72 -17.16
C ILE A 299 -31.78 -16.27 -17.94
N SER A 300 -31.82 -16.12 -19.25
CA SER A 300 -30.72 -16.47 -20.17
C SER A 300 -30.26 -15.24 -20.94
N ILE A 301 -28.95 -15.00 -20.97
CA ILE A 301 -28.34 -13.88 -21.69
C ILE A 301 -27.40 -14.40 -22.77
N GLU A 302 -27.65 -14.00 -24.01
CA GLU A 302 -26.88 -14.39 -25.18
C GLU A 302 -26.17 -13.17 -25.79
N VAL A 303 -24.86 -13.29 -26.03
CA VAL A 303 -24.10 -12.28 -26.78
C VAL A 303 -24.28 -12.50 -28.26
N ILE A 304 -24.84 -11.51 -28.94
CA ILE A 304 -25.02 -11.51 -30.40
C ILE A 304 -24.03 -10.50 -30.98
N SER A 305 -23.00 -10.99 -31.66
CA SER A 305 -22.03 -10.14 -32.36
C SER A 305 -22.21 -10.25 -33.88
N ASN A 306 -22.46 -9.12 -34.53
CA ASN A 306 -22.31 -8.98 -35.99
C ASN A 306 -21.11 -8.07 -36.30
N SER A 307 -20.62 -8.08 -37.53
CA SER A 307 -19.39 -7.42 -38.01
C SER A 307 -19.21 -5.92 -37.68
N ARG A 308 -20.24 -5.24 -37.16
CA ARG A 308 -20.18 -3.83 -36.71
C ARG A 308 -20.92 -3.51 -35.40
N LYS A 309 -21.60 -4.48 -34.77
CA LYS A 309 -22.44 -4.21 -33.58
C LYS A 309 -22.46 -5.40 -32.63
N LEU A 310 -22.31 -5.09 -31.34
CA LEU A 310 -22.44 -6.02 -30.23
C LEU A 310 -23.79 -5.78 -29.55
N MET A 311 -24.57 -6.85 -29.39
CA MET A 311 -25.90 -6.81 -28.78
C MET A 311 -26.04 -7.94 -27.75
N TRP A 312 -26.94 -7.76 -26.80
CA TRP A 312 -27.26 -8.73 -25.77
C TRP A 312 -28.73 -9.06 -25.81
N LYS A 313 -29.05 -10.33 -26.02
CA LYS A 313 -30.42 -10.83 -25.98
C LYS A 313 -30.67 -11.45 -24.62
N ILE A 314 -31.67 -10.93 -23.90
CA ILE A 314 -32.13 -11.45 -22.63
C ILE A 314 -33.44 -12.20 -22.88
N THR A 315 -33.48 -13.46 -22.46
CA THR A 315 -34.66 -14.32 -22.53
C THR A 315 -35.09 -14.67 -21.11
N ASN A 316 -36.33 -14.36 -20.74
CA ASN A 316 -36.97 -14.87 -19.54
C ASN A 316 -38.27 -15.61 -19.90
N SER A 317 -39.00 -16.13 -18.91
CA SER A 317 -40.22 -16.92 -19.13
C SER A 317 -41.36 -16.17 -19.85
N GLN A 318 -41.30 -14.84 -19.98
CA GLN A 318 -42.39 -14.02 -20.52
C GLN A 318 -41.99 -13.15 -21.72
N THR A 319 -40.70 -12.82 -21.87
CA THR A 319 -40.22 -11.79 -22.81
C THR A 319 -38.83 -12.10 -23.35
N VAL A 320 -38.58 -11.61 -24.56
CA VAL A 320 -37.25 -11.59 -25.20
C VAL A 320 -36.93 -10.14 -25.52
N ASN A 321 -35.89 -9.60 -24.89
CA ASN A 321 -35.47 -8.21 -25.06
C ASN A 321 -34.04 -8.16 -25.62
N ILE A 322 -33.76 -7.21 -26.50
CA ILE A 322 -32.43 -7.01 -27.09
C ILE A 322 -31.91 -5.63 -26.68
N TYR A 323 -30.68 -5.60 -26.20
CA TYR A 323 -30.00 -4.40 -25.74
C TYR A 323 -28.70 -4.18 -26.50
N ASN A 324 -28.36 -2.90 -26.70
CA ASN A 324 -27.12 -2.49 -27.38
C ASN A 324 -26.01 -2.09 -26.40
N SER A 325 -26.24 -2.23 -25.09
CA SER A 325 -25.25 -1.93 -24.06
C SER A 325 -25.40 -2.85 -22.85
N LEU A 326 -24.28 -3.21 -22.22
CA LEU A 326 -24.28 -3.91 -20.93
C LEU A 326 -24.93 -3.08 -19.82
N TYR A 327 -24.91 -1.76 -19.92
CA TYR A 327 -25.54 -0.88 -18.95
C TYR A 327 -27.06 -1.12 -18.90
N ASP A 328 -27.71 -1.17 -20.05
CA ASP A 328 -29.16 -1.39 -20.14
C ASP A 328 -29.54 -2.82 -19.75
N VAL A 329 -28.69 -3.80 -20.10
CA VAL A 329 -28.82 -5.19 -19.65
C VAL A 329 -28.85 -5.27 -18.13
N ILE A 330 -27.86 -4.68 -17.46
CA ILE A 330 -27.77 -4.72 -15.99
C ILE A 330 -28.91 -3.93 -15.35
N LYS A 331 -29.32 -2.80 -15.94
CA LYS A 331 -30.46 -2.02 -15.44
C LYS A 331 -31.76 -2.83 -15.50
N TYR A 332 -32.00 -3.55 -16.58
CA TYR A 332 -33.20 -4.40 -16.72
C TYR A 332 -33.19 -5.55 -15.71
N ILE A 333 -32.08 -6.28 -15.60
CA ILE A 333 -32.00 -7.46 -14.73
C ILE A 333 -32.10 -7.08 -13.24
N ASN A 334 -31.60 -5.90 -12.85
CA ASN A 334 -31.75 -5.42 -11.48
C ASN A 334 -33.20 -5.03 -11.10
N LEU A 335 -34.12 -4.92 -12.07
CA LEU A 335 -35.54 -4.63 -11.84
C LEU A 335 -36.41 -5.89 -11.77
N LEU A 336 -35.85 -7.07 -12.08
CA LEU A 336 -36.50 -8.37 -11.98
C LEU A 336 -36.39 -8.93 -10.56
#